data_AF-W7IWW5-F1
#
_entry.id   AF-W7IWW5-F1
#
_cell.length_a   1.000
_cell.length_b   1.000
_cell.length_c   1.000
_cell.angle_alpha   90.00
_cell.angle_beta   90.00
_cell.angle_gamma   90.00
#
_symmetry.space_group_name_H-M   'P 1'
#
loop_
_entity.id
_entity.type
_entity.pdbx_description
1 polymer ?
#
loop_
_entity_poly.entity_id
_entity_poly.type
_entity_poly.pdbx_seq_one_letter_code
_entity_poly.pdbx_strand_id
1 'polypeptide(L)'
;MSEFTESDVRAALDRAVAGEPPFTLDREAVFAEGRRRVRRRRTAAYGLAAVTAVAVIGTSTLAAGALSTSPQPMPPAAPTAPATTTKPTKPTKPTFPASTPPSTSTTTHSAAPATTSADRNSAAMRDASIAWPVEILRKEGAHGEWYRFDATGTLSARLITKTGDRRLIVQLRGPEGVPPATECPPATRSSLVCSRYDHPDGTVLRVLEDHAASSIVVTSLRPDDTYVTVQETASGILPSRLARVLETHTVVDLALVEGLSATGG
;
A
#
# COMPACT_ATOMS: atom_id res chain seq x y z
N MET A 1 0.42 52.80 11.88
CA MET A 1 0.07 51.51 11.26
C MET A 1 -0.32 51.83 9.84
N SER A 2 0.55 51.55 8.88
CA SER A 2 0.27 51.84 7.47
C SER A 2 -0.68 50.79 6.93
N GLU A 3 -1.86 51.20 6.46
CA GLU A 3 -2.79 50.32 5.76
C GLU A 3 -2.14 49.84 4.47
N PHE A 4 -1.94 48.54 4.35
CA PHE A 4 -1.47 47.91 3.12
C PHE A 4 -2.63 47.88 2.14
N THR A 5 -2.54 48.67 1.07
CA THR A 5 -3.63 48.78 0.11
C THR A 5 -3.57 47.65 -0.90
N GLU A 6 -4.72 47.26 -1.47
CA GLU A 6 -4.79 46.23 -2.53
C GLU A 6 -3.89 46.57 -3.73
N SER A 7 -3.69 47.86 -4.01
CA SER A 7 -2.75 48.34 -5.03
C SER A 7 -1.30 47.97 -4.74
N ASP A 8 -0.87 47.94 -3.48
CA ASP A 8 0.50 47.57 -3.11
C ASP A 8 0.74 46.07 -3.32
N VAL A 9 -0.28 45.25 -3.04
CA VAL A 9 -0.24 43.80 -3.29
C VAL A 9 -0.17 43.52 -4.79
N ARG A 10 -0.99 44.20 -5.62
CA ARG A 10 -0.94 44.04 -7.08
C ARG A 10 0.39 44.49 -7.67
N ALA A 11 0.92 45.64 -7.23
CA ALA A 11 2.22 46.13 -7.69
C ALA A 11 3.38 45.21 -7.29
N ALA A 12 3.29 44.54 -6.13
CA ALA A 12 4.28 43.54 -5.71
C ALA A 12 4.20 42.26 -6.56
N LEU A 13 2.98 41.80 -6.90
CA LEU A 13 2.76 40.64 -7.75
C LEU A 13 3.23 40.87 -9.19
N ASP A 14 2.90 42.01 -9.79
CA ASP A 14 3.36 42.34 -11.15
C ASP A 14 4.89 42.40 -11.23
N ARG A 15 5.55 42.94 -10.19
CA ARG A 15 7.01 42.99 -10.12
C ARG A 15 7.63 41.60 -9.96
N ALA A 16 6.96 40.67 -9.27
CA ALA A 16 7.42 39.30 -9.12
C ALA A 16 7.31 38.50 -10.43
N VAL A 17 6.28 38.75 -11.23
CA VAL A 17 6.00 38.01 -12.47
C VAL A 17 6.71 38.61 -13.70
N ALA A 18 7.08 39.90 -13.66
CA ALA A 18 7.70 40.59 -14.80
C ALA A 18 9.03 40.00 -15.29
N GLY A 19 9.71 39.19 -14.48
CA GLY A 19 10.99 38.54 -14.84
C GLY A 19 10.85 37.08 -15.26
N GLU A 20 9.66 36.49 -15.17
CA GLU A 20 9.49 35.06 -15.40
C GLU A 20 9.24 34.81 -16.90
N PRO A 21 10.13 34.08 -17.60
CA PRO A 21 9.92 33.75 -19.00
C PRO A 21 8.60 32.99 -19.13
N PRO A 22 7.80 33.23 -20.19
CA PRO A 22 6.49 32.60 -20.32
C PRO A 22 6.65 31.09 -20.22
N PHE A 23 6.07 30.51 -19.15
CA PHE A 23 5.98 29.07 -18.97
C PHE A 23 5.05 28.51 -20.04
N THR A 24 5.59 28.31 -21.23
CA THR A 24 5.01 27.44 -22.26
C THR A 24 5.24 26.01 -21.78
N LEU A 25 4.45 25.61 -20.78
CA LEU A 25 4.38 24.22 -20.36
C LEU A 25 3.78 23.46 -21.54
N ASP A 26 4.63 22.88 -22.37
CA ASP A 26 4.24 21.99 -23.44
C ASP A 26 3.62 20.73 -22.83
N ARG A 27 2.29 20.79 -22.67
CA ARG A 27 1.49 19.70 -22.10
C ARG A 27 1.70 18.42 -22.90
N GLU A 28 1.87 18.52 -24.22
CA GLU A 28 2.08 17.36 -25.09
C GLU A 28 3.44 16.70 -24.82
N ALA A 29 4.50 17.48 -24.63
CA ALA A 29 5.81 16.96 -24.24
C ALA A 29 5.76 16.23 -22.88
N VAL A 30 5.06 16.78 -21.89
CA VAL A 30 4.88 16.13 -20.58
C VAL A 30 4.12 14.81 -20.72
N PHE A 31 3.04 14.76 -21.49
CA PHE A 31 2.31 13.53 -21.75
C PHE A 31 3.11 12.51 -22.59
N ALA A 32 3.91 12.97 -23.54
CA ALA A 32 4.79 12.12 -24.34
C ALA A 32 5.87 11.48 -23.46
N GLU A 33 6.51 12.26 -22.59
CA GLU A 33 7.52 11.76 -21.65
C GLU A 33 6.90 10.81 -20.61
N GLY A 34 5.70 11.13 -20.10
CA GLY A 34 4.93 10.24 -19.23
C GLY A 34 4.63 8.89 -19.90
N ARG A 35 4.13 8.91 -21.14
CA ARG A 35 3.89 7.69 -21.93
C ARG A 35 5.17 6.91 -22.18
N ARG A 36 6.29 7.58 -22.48
CA ARG A 36 7.60 6.95 -22.70
C ARG A 36 8.09 6.23 -21.44
N ARG A 37 7.93 6.86 -20.28
CA ARG A 37 8.32 6.27 -18.98
C ARG A 37 7.45 5.06 -18.61
N VAL A 38 6.14 5.11 -18.88
CA VAL A 38 5.24 3.96 -18.69
C VAL A 38 5.58 2.81 -19.64
N ARG A 39 5.86 3.09 -20.92
CA ARG A 39 6.29 2.05 -21.89
C ARG A 39 7.61 1.39 -21.48
N ARG A 40 8.59 2.16 -20.98
CA ARG A 40 9.84 1.60 -20.43
C ARG A 40 9.59 0.69 -19.22
N ARG A 41 8.66 1.06 -18.33
CA ARG A 41 8.28 0.20 -17.20
C ARG A 41 7.58 -1.10 -17.64
N ARG A 42 6.69 -1.02 -18.63
CA ARG A 42 5.98 -2.21 -19.15
C ARG A 42 6.91 -3.16 -19.89
N THR A 43 7.84 -2.65 -20.70
CA THR A 43 8.84 -3.48 -21.38
C THR A 43 9.81 -4.15 -20.41
N ALA A 44 10.19 -3.49 -19.31
CA ALA A 44 11.01 -4.10 -18.26
C ALA A 44 10.27 -5.15 -17.41
N ALA A 45 8.93 -5.10 -17.34
CA ALA A 45 8.12 -6.05 -16.57
C ALA A 45 7.64 -7.25 -17.39
N TYR A 46 7.48 -7.12 -18.70
CA TYR A 46 6.93 -8.16 -19.59
C TYR A 46 7.91 -8.66 -20.68
N GLY A 47 9.13 -8.12 -20.76
CA GLY A 47 10.03 -8.24 -21.91
C GLY A 47 10.79 -9.56 -22.12
N LEU A 48 10.36 -10.70 -21.57
CA LEU A 48 11.02 -12.00 -21.83
C LEU A 48 10.07 -13.16 -22.15
N ALA A 49 8.79 -12.88 -22.43
CA ALA A 49 7.82 -13.91 -22.81
C ALA A 49 7.09 -13.53 -24.10
N ALA A 50 7.77 -13.67 -25.25
CA ALA A 50 7.20 -14.08 -26.55
C ALA A 50 8.13 -13.66 -27.71
N VAL A 51 9.15 -14.46 -27.99
CA VAL A 51 9.65 -14.61 -29.37
C VAL A 51 9.91 -16.08 -29.62
N THR A 52 8.84 -16.81 -29.95
CA THR A 52 8.92 -18.11 -30.61
C THR A 52 7.83 -18.16 -31.67
N ALA A 53 8.21 -17.93 -32.93
CA ALA A 53 7.77 -18.73 -34.08
C ALA A 53 8.46 -18.29 -35.39
N VAL A 54 9.46 -19.10 -35.78
CA VAL A 54 9.74 -19.65 -37.12
C VAL A 54 9.87 -18.71 -38.33
N ALA A 55 11.11 -18.59 -38.82
CA ALA A 55 11.39 -18.62 -40.27
C ALA A 55 12.59 -19.55 -40.51
N VAL A 56 12.33 -20.65 -41.21
CA VAL A 56 13.29 -21.66 -41.65
C VAL A 56 14.01 -21.17 -42.90
N ILE A 57 15.30 -21.53 -43.02
CA ILE A 57 16.17 -21.71 -44.22
C ILE A 57 17.46 -20.88 -44.14
N GLY A 58 18.62 -21.56 -44.06
CA GLY A 58 19.88 -21.04 -44.61
C GLY A 58 21.17 -21.13 -43.77
N THR A 59 21.73 -22.34 -43.62
CA THR A 59 23.18 -22.69 -43.64
C THR A 59 24.27 -21.94 -42.82
N SER A 60 24.88 -22.72 -41.90
CA SER A 60 26.33 -22.78 -41.53
C SER A 60 26.90 -21.65 -40.64
N THR A 61 27.71 -21.85 -39.58
CA THR A 61 28.70 -22.87 -39.21
C THR A 61 28.94 -22.93 -37.69
N LEU A 62 29.40 -24.11 -37.25
CA LEU A 62 30.02 -24.54 -35.99
C LEU A 62 30.68 -23.48 -35.07
N ALA A 63 30.35 -23.52 -33.77
CA ALA A 63 31.35 -23.53 -32.69
C ALA A 63 30.76 -24.18 -31.42
N ALA A 64 31.34 -25.32 -31.05
CA ALA A 64 31.02 -26.10 -29.86
C ALA A 64 31.51 -25.41 -28.57
N GLY A 65 30.73 -25.51 -27.50
CA GLY A 65 31.12 -25.08 -26.16
C GLY A 65 30.22 -25.70 -25.11
N ALA A 66 30.67 -26.82 -24.55
CA ALA A 66 29.93 -27.72 -23.68
C ALA A 66 29.72 -27.16 -22.26
N LEU A 67 28.46 -27.13 -21.81
CA LEU A 67 28.08 -27.25 -20.39
C LEU A 67 26.90 -28.22 -20.29
N SER A 68 27.23 -29.50 -20.16
CA SER A 68 26.29 -30.56 -19.78
C SER A 68 25.81 -30.34 -18.35
N THR A 69 24.66 -29.70 -18.18
CA THR A 69 23.89 -29.79 -16.93
C THR A 69 22.85 -30.88 -17.11
N SER A 70 23.18 -32.09 -16.65
CA SER A 70 22.26 -33.22 -16.58
C SER A 70 21.12 -32.89 -15.60
N PRO A 71 19.84 -32.91 -16.01
CA PRO A 71 18.74 -32.79 -15.07
C PRO A 71 18.67 -34.05 -14.20
N GLN A 72 18.79 -33.90 -12.88
CA GLN A 72 18.52 -35.01 -11.96
C GLN A 72 17.02 -35.29 -11.91
N PRO A 73 16.59 -36.55 -12.11
CA PRO A 73 15.20 -36.94 -11.93
C PRO A 73 14.84 -36.86 -10.44
N MET A 74 13.88 -36.00 -10.10
CA MET A 74 13.31 -35.94 -8.75
C MET A 74 12.42 -37.16 -8.49
N PRO A 75 12.45 -37.74 -7.28
CA PRO A 75 11.60 -38.86 -6.92
C PRO A 75 10.12 -38.46 -6.86
N PRO A 76 9.20 -39.40 -7.14
CA PRO A 76 7.75 -39.16 -7.09
C PRO A 76 7.27 -38.86 -5.66
N ALA A 77 6.30 -37.94 -5.55
CA ALA A 77 5.69 -37.53 -4.30
C ALA A 77 4.96 -38.69 -3.60
N ALA A 78 5.20 -38.85 -2.30
CA ALA A 78 4.51 -39.83 -1.46
C ALA A 78 3.02 -39.47 -1.30
N PRO A 79 2.11 -40.46 -1.26
CA PRO A 79 0.69 -40.23 -1.07
C PRO A 79 0.37 -39.71 0.34
N THR A 80 -0.28 -38.54 0.41
CA THR A 80 -0.80 -37.94 1.63
C THR A 80 -1.96 -38.76 2.19
N ALA A 81 -1.89 -39.10 3.48
CA ALA A 81 -2.94 -39.83 4.18
C ALA A 81 -4.26 -39.03 4.27
N PRO A 82 -5.42 -39.70 4.25
CA PRO A 82 -6.72 -39.05 4.36
C PRO A 82 -6.96 -38.48 5.77
N ALA A 83 -7.35 -37.20 5.84
CA ALA A 83 -7.77 -36.56 7.07
C ALA A 83 -9.17 -37.01 7.50
N THR A 84 -9.29 -37.49 8.73
CA THR A 84 -10.54 -37.85 9.40
C THR A 84 -11.46 -36.64 9.57
N THR A 85 -12.64 -36.69 8.97
CA THR A 85 -13.72 -35.71 9.12
C THR A 85 -14.44 -35.91 10.46
N THR A 86 -14.37 -34.93 11.36
CA THR A 86 -15.19 -34.88 12.58
C THR A 86 -16.58 -34.31 12.29
N LYS A 87 -17.59 -35.00 12.83
CA LYS A 87 -19.02 -34.76 12.65
C LYS A 87 -19.45 -33.43 13.32
N PRO A 88 -20.23 -32.56 12.65
CA PRO A 88 -20.67 -31.29 13.24
C PRO A 88 -21.76 -31.48 14.30
N THR A 89 -21.56 -30.84 15.46
CA THR A 89 -22.47 -30.82 16.60
C THR A 89 -23.67 -29.91 16.31
N LYS A 90 -24.87 -30.38 16.66
CA LYS A 90 -26.17 -29.73 16.45
C LYS A 90 -26.27 -28.40 17.22
N PRO A 91 -26.68 -27.28 16.58
CA PRO A 91 -26.85 -26.01 17.29
C PRO A 91 -28.10 -26.03 18.19
N THR A 92 -27.92 -25.60 19.44
CA THR A 92 -28.99 -25.38 20.42
C THR A 92 -29.78 -24.12 20.07
N LYS A 93 -31.11 -24.26 20.04
CA LYS A 93 -32.07 -23.19 19.69
C LYS A 93 -32.09 -22.10 20.78
N PRO A 94 -31.97 -20.80 20.44
CA PRO A 94 -32.12 -19.71 21.40
C PRO A 94 -33.59 -19.55 21.81
N THR A 95 -33.84 -19.52 23.12
CA THR A 95 -35.12 -19.11 23.70
C THR A 95 -35.15 -17.59 23.81
N PHE A 96 -36.07 -16.95 23.09
CA PHE A 96 -36.29 -15.50 23.15
C PHE A 96 -37.15 -15.14 24.38
N PRO A 97 -36.73 -14.18 25.23
CA PRO A 97 -37.59 -13.61 26.25
C PRO A 97 -38.65 -12.66 25.65
N ALA A 98 -39.78 -12.58 26.36
CA ALA A 98 -41.01 -11.92 25.96
C ALA A 98 -40.87 -10.42 25.70
N SER A 99 -41.64 -9.97 24.71
CA SER A 99 -41.72 -8.59 24.20
C SER A 99 -42.37 -7.64 25.21
N THR A 100 -41.62 -6.63 25.66
CA THR A 100 -42.13 -5.48 26.42
C THR A 100 -42.55 -4.37 25.44
N PRO A 101 -43.68 -3.66 25.66
CA PRO A 101 -44.17 -2.64 24.73
C PRO A 101 -43.26 -1.41 24.61
N PRO A 102 -43.17 -0.78 23.43
CA PRO A 102 -42.28 0.36 23.20
C PRO A 102 -42.81 1.64 23.85
N SER A 103 -41.98 2.28 24.69
CA SER A 103 -42.21 3.64 25.17
C SER A 103 -41.71 4.65 24.14
N THR A 104 -42.65 5.43 23.59
CA THR A 104 -42.40 6.50 22.61
C THR A 104 -41.67 7.66 23.29
N SER A 105 -40.35 7.65 23.22
CA SER A 105 -39.49 8.74 23.71
C SER A 105 -39.12 9.64 22.53
N THR A 106 -39.83 10.75 22.36
CA THR A 106 -39.50 11.79 21.37
C THR A 106 -38.18 12.45 21.79
N THR A 107 -37.07 11.93 21.28
CA THR A 107 -35.74 12.48 21.54
C THR A 107 -35.42 13.47 20.42
N THR A 108 -35.35 14.75 20.76
CA THR A 108 -34.84 15.79 19.86
C THR A 108 -33.35 15.53 19.62
N HIS A 109 -33.02 14.79 18.56
CA HIS A 109 -31.64 14.53 18.17
C HIS A 109 -31.02 15.83 17.62
N SER A 110 -30.23 16.50 18.46
CA SER A 110 -29.27 17.50 18.02
C SER A 110 -28.29 16.80 17.07
N ALA A 111 -28.31 17.19 15.79
CA ALA A 111 -27.51 16.55 14.75
C ALA A 111 -26.02 16.69 15.10
N ALA A 112 -25.42 15.59 15.54
CA ALA A 112 -23.98 15.53 15.76
C ALA A 112 -23.28 15.82 14.41
N PRO A 113 -22.18 16.59 14.41
CA PRO A 113 -21.44 16.86 13.19
C PRO A 113 -21.03 15.54 12.54
N ALA A 114 -21.30 15.41 11.23
CA ALA A 114 -20.94 14.24 10.45
C ALA A 114 -19.42 14.03 10.55
N THR A 115 -19.01 12.96 11.24
CA THR A 115 -17.59 12.61 11.37
C THR A 115 -17.12 12.07 10.03
N THR A 116 -16.10 12.71 9.46
CA THR A 116 -15.57 12.28 8.16
C THR A 116 -14.90 10.91 8.26
N SER A 117 -14.79 10.19 7.15
CA SER A 117 -14.04 8.93 7.10
C SER A 117 -12.58 9.11 7.54
N ALA A 118 -11.96 10.24 7.18
CA ALA A 118 -10.59 10.58 7.60
C ALA A 118 -10.47 10.70 9.13
N ASP A 119 -11.43 11.34 9.80
CA ASP A 119 -11.44 11.46 11.26
C ASP A 119 -11.59 10.10 11.94
N ARG A 120 -12.50 9.26 11.42
CA ARG A 120 -12.71 7.89 11.92
C ARG A 120 -11.45 7.04 11.78
N ASN A 121 -10.83 7.05 10.60
CA ASN A 121 -9.60 6.30 10.34
C ASN A 121 -8.42 6.82 11.18
N SER A 122 -8.35 8.13 11.40
CA SER A 122 -7.35 8.75 12.27
C SER A 122 -7.53 8.32 13.73
N ALA A 123 -8.77 8.21 14.21
CA ALA A 123 -9.07 7.71 15.55
C ALA A 123 -8.68 6.21 15.68
N ALA A 124 -9.06 5.38 14.71
CA ALA A 124 -8.69 3.97 14.69
C ALA A 124 -7.17 3.76 14.73
N MET A 125 -6.41 4.51 13.94
CA MET A 125 -4.95 4.44 13.92
C MET A 125 -4.29 4.98 15.19
N ARG A 126 -4.88 6.00 15.82
CA ARG A 126 -4.41 6.52 17.12
C ARG A 126 -4.57 5.49 18.23
N ASP A 127 -5.70 4.81 18.24
CA ASP A 127 -6.09 3.90 19.33
C ASP A 127 -5.48 2.49 19.12
N ALA A 128 -4.86 2.24 17.95
CA ALA A 128 -4.15 1.01 17.64
C ALA A 128 -2.90 0.81 18.51
N SER A 129 -2.80 -0.36 19.13
CA SER A 129 -1.66 -0.75 19.96
C SER A 129 -0.51 -1.31 19.11
N ILE A 130 0.22 -0.42 18.44
CA ILE A 130 1.37 -0.78 17.59
C ILE A 130 2.66 -0.83 18.43
N ALA A 131 3.34 -1.98 18.43
CA ALA A 131 4.66 -2.12 19.02
C ALA A 131 5.72 -1.45 18.13
N TRP A 132 6.19 -0.28 18.53
CA TRP A 132 7.19 0.47 17.77
C TRP A 132 8.62 0.05 18.14
N PRO A 133 9.51 -0.18 17.17
CA PRO A 133 10.92 -0.37 17.41
C PRO A 133 11.53 0.78 18.22
N VAL A 134 12.40 0.46 19.18
CA VAL A 134 13.08 1.44 20.06
C VAL A 134 13.98 2.43 19.30
N GLU A 135 14.33 2.11 18.04
CA GLU A 135 15.10 2.99 17.15
C GLU A 135 14.31 4.22 16.69
N ILE A 136 12.97 4.16 16.75
CA ILE A 136 12.08 5.25 16.35
C ILE A 136 11.94 6.22 17.51
N LEU A 137 12.64 7.34 17.42
CA LEU A 137 12.64 8.38 18.45
C LEU A 137 11.34 9.21 18.41
N ARG A 138 10.84 9.48 17.20
CA ARG A 138 9.66 10.32 16.97
C ARG A 138 8.95 9.92 15.68
N LYS A 139 7.64 10.17 15.63
CA LYS A 139 6.80 10.02 14.45
C LYS A 139 6.17 11.37 14.14
N GLU A 140 6.32 11.87 12.92
CA GLU A 140 5.75 13.15 12.48
C GLU A 140 4.81 12.93 11.30
N GLY A 141 3.55 13.32 11.43
CA GLY A 141 2.58 13.25 10.34
C GLY A 141 2.77 14.39 9.35
N ALA A 142 2.52 14.13 8.07
CA ALA A 142 2.47 15.18 7.04
C ALA A 142 1.36 16.22 7.30
N HIS A 143 0.34 15.85 8.08
CA HIS A 143 -0.83 16.67 8.41
C HIS A 143 -1.02 16.81 9.94
N GLY A 144 0.10 16.91 10.68
CA GLY A 144 0.12 17.04 12.14
C GLY A 144 0.51 15.73 12.83
N GLU A 145 -0.42 15.16 13.60
CA GLU A 145 -0.19 13.89 14.30
C GLU A 145 0.10 12.74 13.32
N TRP A 146 0.98 11.81 13.72
CA TRP A 146 1.47 10.74 12.84
C TRP A 146 0.37 9.80 12.32
N TYR A 147 -0.73 9.69 13.06
CA TYR A 147 -1.87 8.81 12.77
C TYR A 147 -2.95 9.48 11.89
N ARG A 148 -2.75 10.74 11.46
CA ARG A 148 -3.77 11.46 10.69
C ARG A 148 -3.81 11.03 9.23
N PHE A 149 -5.02 10.67 8.79
CA PHE A 149 -5.36 10.51 7.39
C PHE A 149 -5.82 11.83 6.78
N ASP A 150 -5.45 12.05 5.52
CA ASP A 150 -6.03 13.11 4.72
C ASP A 150 -7.42 12.70 4.15
N ALA A 151 -8.08 13.62 3.46
CA ALA A 151 -9.37 13.38 2.83
C ALA A 151 -9.34 12.32 1.72
N THR A 152 -8.16 11.91 1.24
CA THR A 152 -7.98 10.86 0.23
C THR A 152 -7.80 9.47 0.82
N GLY A 153 -7.81 9.35 2.16
CA GLY A 153 -7.52 8.09 2.84
C GLY A 153 -6.04 7.75 2.84
N THR A 154 -5.16 8.74 2.74
CA THR A 154 -3.71 8.56 2.86
C THR A 154 -3.19 9.14 4.18
N LEU A 155 -2.44 8.34 4.92
CA LEU A 155 -1.59 8.76 6.03
C LEU A 155 -0.14 8.70 5.54
N SER A 156 0.60 9.77 5.76
CA SER A 156 2.03 9.82 5.51
C SER A 156 2.74 10.35 6.75
N ALA A 157 3.70 9.59 7.25
CA ALA A 157 4.48 9.98 8.43
C ALA A 157 5.99 9.80 8.19
N ARG A 158 6.78 10.67 8.81
CA ARG A 158 8.23 10.55 8.93
C ARG A 158 8.55 9.84 10.25
N LEU A 159 9.32 8.76 10.15
CA LEU A 159 9.85 8.03 11.28
C LEU A 159 11.28 8.52 11.51
N ILE A 160 11.48 9.21 12.63
CA ILE A 160 12.77 9.83 12.96
C ILE A 160 13.62 8.85 13.76
N THR A 161 14.85 8.62 13.31
CA THR A 161 15.81 7.75 14.01
C THR A 161 17.16 8.45 14.18
N LYS A 162 18.05 7.86 14.98
CA LYS A 162 19.43 8.36 15.14
C LYS A 162 20.26 8.26 13.84
N THR A 163 19.91 7.33 12.97
CA THR A 163 20.70 6.94 11.78
C THR A 163 20.14 7.49 10.47
N GLY A 164 19.17 8.41 10.54
CA GLY A 164 18.43 8.94 9.40
C GLY A 164 17.00 8.43 9.34
N ASP A 165 16.18 9.08 8.54
CA ASP A 165 14.74 8.95 8.66
C ASP A 165 14.15 8.05 7.59
N ARG A 166 12.92 7.63 7.83
CA ARG A 166 12.14 6.76 6.96
C ARG A 166 10.74 7.33 6.77
N ARG A 167 10.11 6.96 5.66
CA ARG A 167 8.72 7.32 5.38
C ARG A 167 7.83 6.13 5.61
N LEU A 168 6.81 6.30 6.44
CA LEU A 168 5.65 5.43 6.55
C LEU A 168 4.51 6.01 5.71
N ILE A 169 3.88 5.18 4.89
CA ILE A 169 2.70 5.54 4.11
C ILE A 169 1.65 4.47 4.36
N VAL A 170 0.43 4.87 4.74
CA VAL A 170 -0.74 4.00 4.81
C VAL A 170 -1.78 4.53 3.84
N GLN A 171 -2.24 3.70 2.91
CA GLN A 171 -3.27 4.05 1.92
C GLN A 171 -4.48 3.15 2.08
N LEU A 172 -5.65 3.77 2.18
CA LEU A 172 -6.94 3.09 2.22
C LEU A 172 -7.60 3.23 0.85
N ARG A 173 -8.12 2.13 0.32
CA ARG A 173 -8.90 2.15 -0.92
C ARG A 173 -10.12 1.25 -0.81
N GLY A 174 -11.21 1.73 -1.40
CA GLY A 174 -12.49 1.05 -1.40
C GLY A 174 -12.61 0.03 -2.53
N PRO A 175 -13.74 -0.70 -2.55
CA PRO A 175 -14.02 -1.74 -3.54
C PRO A 175 -14.09 -1.21 -4.97
N GLU A 176 -14.38 0.08 -5.17
CA GLU A 176 -14.45 0.69 -6.50
C GLU A 176 -13.06 0.88 -7.16
N GLY A 177 -11.98 0.71 -6.40
CA GLY A 177 -10.62 0.75 -6.94
C GLY A 177 -10.24 -0.56 -7.66
N VAL A 178 -9.25 -0.49 -8.56
CA VAL A 178 -8.61 -1.71 -9.08
C VAL A 178 -8.02 -2.47 -7.88
N PRO A 179 -8.48 -3.70 -7.59
CA PRO A 179 -7.97 -4.45 -6.45
C PRO A 179 -6.47 -4.66 -6.64
N PRO A 180 -5.67 -4.53 -5.57
CA PRO A 180 -4.26 -4.82 -5.66
C PRO A 180 -4.11 -6.32 -5.96
N ALA A 181 -3.08 -6.69 -6.71
CA ALA A 181 -2.73 -8.09 -6.79
C ALA A 181 -2.48 -8.61 -5.36
N THR A 182 -3.11 -9.72 -4.98
CA THR A 182 -2.85 -10.41 -3.71
C THR A 182 -1.91 -11.58 -3.91
N GLU A 183 -1.74 -12.02 -5.15
CA GLU A 183 -0.78 -13.02 -5.53
C GLU A 183 0.64 -12.44 -5.57
N CYS A 184 1.59 -13.29 -5.18
CA CYS A 184 3.00 -13.02 -5.37
C CYS A 184 3.36 -13.22 -6.84
N PRO A 185 4.06 -12.28 -7.47
CA PRO A 185 4.56 -12.50 -8.81
C PRO A 185 5.51 -13.70 -8.79
N PRO A 186 5.65 -14.43 -9.91
CA PRO A 186 6.72 -15.43 -10.04
C PRO A 186 8.05 -14.76 -9.69
N ALA A 187 8.94 -15.47 -8.99
CA ALA A 187 10.20 -14.91 -8.50
C ALA A 187 11.00 -14.28 -9.66
N THR A 188 10.92 -12.94 -9.77
CA THR A 188 11.50 -12.20 -10.90
C THR A 188 12.90 -11.69 -10.59
N ARG A 189 13.25 -11.51 -9.31
CA ARG A 189 14.55 -10.99 -8.86
C ARG A 189 14.91 -11.58 -7.50
N SER A 190 16.20 -11.87 -7.29
CA SER A 190 16.73 -12.37 -6.02
C SER A 190 16.60 -11.38 -4.86
N SER A 191 16.46 -10.07 -5.14
CA SER A 191 16.32 -9.03 -4.13
C SER A 191 14.90 -8.80 -3.64
N LEU A 192 13.92 -9.48 -4.24
CA LEU A 192 12.50 -9.28 -3.98
C LEU A 192 11.90 -10.54 -3.37
N VAL A 193 11.52 -10.46 -2.10
CA VAL A 193 10.85 -11.54 -1.39
C VAL A 193 9.38 -11.20 -1.31
N CYS A 194 8.52 -12.11 -1.78
CA CYS A 194 7.08 -11.96 -1.66
C CYS A 194 6.52 -13.14 -0.88
N SER A 195 5.68 -12.83 0.11
CA SER A 195 4.93 -13.83 0.88
C SER A 195 3.46 -13.46 0.94
N ARG A 196 2.61 -14.48 1.01
CA ARG A 196 1.15 -14.35 1.15
C ARG A 196 0.73 -15.06 2.43
N TYR A 197 -0.18 -14.43 3.18
CA TYR A 197 -0.74 -14.98 4.40
C TYR A 197 -2.26 -14.84 4.36
N ASP A 198 -2.97 -15.88 4.74
CA ASP A 198 -4.42 -15.83 4.94
C ASP A 198 -4.66 -15.68 6.46
N HIS A 199 -5.31 -14.59 6.85
CA HIS A 199 -5.59 -14.26 8.24
C HIS A 199 -6.94 -14.88 8.68
N PRO A 200 -7.13 -15.26 9.95
CA PRO A 200 -8.34 -15.98 10.40
C PRO A 200 -9.68 -15.24 10.19
N ASP A 201 -9.65 -13.92 10.06
CA ASP A 201 -10.83 -13.08 9.77
C ASP A 201 -11.22 -13.09 8.27
N GLY A 202 -10.47 -13.81 7.42
CA GLY A 202 -10.64 -13.83 5.97
C GLY A 202 -9.83 -12.78 5.23
N THR A 203 -9.07 -11.95 5.93
CA THR A 203 -8.16 -10.97 5.32
C THR A 203 -7.00 -11.69 4.63
N VAL A 204 -6.70 -11.30 3.39
CA VAL A 204 -5.55 -11.81 2.64
C VAL A 204 -4.44 -10.77 2.65
N LEU A 205 -3.30 -11.12 3.22
CA LEU A 205 -2.11 -10.29 3.26
C LEU A 205 -1.13 -10.70 2.17
N ARG A 206 -0.57 -9.70 1.49
CA ARG A 206 0.61 -9.85 0.65
C ARG A 206 1.72 -8.95 1.18
N VAL A 207 2.84 -9.55 1.54
CA VAL A 207 4.04 -8.86 2.02
C VAL A 207 5.09 -8.91 0.92
N LEU A 208 5.55 -7.74 0.50
CA LEU A 208 6.58 -7.55 -0.51
C LEU A 208 7.77 -6.82 0.10
N GLU A 209 8.90 -7.50 0.19
CA GLU A 209 10.15 -6.96 0.68
C GLU A 209 11.12 -6.78 -0.49
N ASP A 210 11.56 -5.54 -0.71
CA ASP A 210 12.61 -5.22 -1.68
C ASP A 210 13.88 -4.87 -0.91
N HIS A 211 14.83 -5.81 -0.87
CA HIS A 211 16.09 -5.64 -0.17
C HIS A 211 17.02 -4.63 -0.87
N ALA A 212 16.92 -4.51 -2.20
CA ALA A 212 17.73 -3.56 -2.96
C ALA A 212 17.29 -2.12 -2.69
N ALA A 213 15.97 -1.87 -2.62
CA ALA A 213 15.41 -0.58 -2.21
C ALA A 213 15.33 -0.42 -0.69
N SER A 214 15.61 -1.49 0.06
CA SER A 214 15.38 -1.58 1.51
C SER A 214 13.99 -1.04 1.88
N SER A 215 12.96 -1.55 1.22
CA SER A 215 11.56 -1.16 1.41
C SER A 215 10.69 -2.37 1.67
N ILE A 216 9.61 -2.17 2.39
CA ILE A 216 8.59 -3.19 2.63
C ILE A 216 7.22 -2.59 2.30
N VAL A 217 6.40 -3.39 1.62
CA VAL A 217 5.01 -3.06 1.31
C VAL A 217 4.14 -4.22 1.77
N VAL A 218 3.20 -3.95 2.65
CA VAL A 218 2.16 -4.90 3.04
C VAL A 218 0.84 -4.43 2.46
N THR A 219 0.19 -5.31 1.72
CA THR A 219 -1.16 -5.10 1.21
C THR A 219 -2.11 -6.05 1.92
N SER A 220 -3.13 -5.53 2.56
CA SER A 220 -4.21 -6.26 3.22
C SER A 220 -5.48 -6.11 2.40
N LEU A 221 -6.05 -7.20 1.88
CA LEU A 221 -7.36 -7.25 1.24
C LEU A 221 -8.34 -7.87 2.23
N ARG A 222 -9.35 -7.10 2.65
CA ARG A 222 -10.32 -7.50 3.67
C ARG A 222 -11.56 -8.14 3.03
N PRO A 223 -12.40 -8.85 3.81
CA PRO A 223 -13.63 -9.47 3.30
C PRO A 223 -14.68 -8.48 2.74
N ASP A 224 -14.57 -7.19 3.07
CA ASP A 224 -15.43 -6.12 2.58
C ASP A 224 -14.91 -5.48 1.28
N ASP A 225 -13.94 -6.11 0.63
CA ASP A 225 -13.23 -5.64 -0.58
C ASP A 225 -12.51 -4.29 -0.40
N THR A 226 -12.39 -3.79 0.83
CA THR A 226 -11.47 -2.70 1.13
C THR A 226 -10.05 -3.24 1.23
N TYR A 227 -9.08 -2.41 0.88
CA TYR A 227 -7.69 -2.78 1.04
C TYR A 227 -6.84 -1.67 1.61
N VAL A 228 -5.90 -2.09 2.47
CA VAL A 228 -4.94 -1.24 3.17
C VAL A 228 -3.56 -1.55 2.62
N THR A 229 -2.86 -0.54 2.12
CA THR A 229 -1.46 -0.67 1.73
C THR A 229 -0.59 0.12 2.70
N VAL A 230 0.30 -0.58 3.41
CA VAL A 230 1.30 0.02 4.29
C VAL A 230 2.66 -0.10 3.63
N GLN A 231 3.39 1.00 3.53
CA GLN A 231 4.72 1.04 2.94
C GLN A 231 5.70 1.76 3.85
N GLU A 232 6.87 1.14 4.05
CA GLU A 232 8.05 1.80 4.60
C GLU A 232 9.10 2.01 3.50
N THR A 233 9.61 3.22 3.34
CA THR A 233 10.59 3.55 2.29
C THR A 233 11.56 4.67 2.70
N ALA A 234 12.78 4.64 2.14
CA ALA A 234 13.75 5.75 2.22
C ALA A 234 13.42 6.92 1.27
N SER A 235 12.49 6.71 0.34
CA SER A 235 12.28 7.63 -0.78
C SER A 235 11.64 8.96 -0.35
N GLY A 236 12.19 10.06 -0.85
CA GLY A 236 11.60 11.40 -0.71
C GLY A 236 11.78 12.07 0.66
N ILE A 237 12.74 11.63 1.47
CA ILE A 237 13.07 12.25 2.77
C ILE A 237 14.59 12.47 2.86
N LEU A 238 15.01 13.56 3.53
CA LEU A 238 16.40 13.84 3.88
C LEU A 238 16.51 14.32 5.35
N PRO A 239 17.51 13.85 6.12
CA PRO A 239 18.41 12.74 5.78
C PRO A 239 17.65 11.41 5.74
N SER A 240 17.94 10.55 4.75
CA SER A 240 17.33 9.22 4.64
C SER A 240 18.26 8.13 5.14
N ARG A 241 17.70 7.11 5.78
CA ARG A 241 18.38 5.84 6.07
C ARG A 241 18.04 4.82 5.00
N LEU A 242 19.06 4.16 4.45
CA LEU A 242 18.87 3.07 3.50
C LEU A 242 18.20 1.87 4.18
N ALA A 243 18.77 1.40 5.29
CA ALA A 243 18.21 0.27 6.03
C ALA A 243 16.78 0.55 6.54
N ARG A 244 15.94 -0.49 6.50
CA ARG A 244 14.61 -0.48 7.11
C ARG A 244 14.70 -0.29 8.62
N VAL A 245 13.65 0.30 9.17
CA VAL A 245 13.48 0.49 10.62
C VAL A 245 12.31 -0.33 11.13
N LEU A 246 11.25 -0.52 10.33
CA LEU A 246 10.12 -1.35 10.73
C LEU A 246 10.39 -2.82 10.39
N GLU A 247 10.18 -3.65 11.40
CA GLU A 247 10.10 -5.09 11.23
C GLU A 247 8.83 -5.47 10.48
N THR A 248 8.85 -6.62 9.82
CA THR A 248 7.74 -7.09 8.99
C THR A 248 6.45 -7.23 9.80
N HIS A 249 6.53 -7.71 11.05
CA HIS A 249 5.37 -7.84 11.92
C HIS A 249 4.72 -6.47 12.23
N THR A 250 5.50 -5.42 12.51
CA THR A 250 4.97 -4.07 12.79
C THR A 250 4.20 -3.51 11.58
N VAL A 251 4.69 -3.75 10.36
CA VAL A 251 4.03 -3.30 9.13
C VAL A 251 2.75 -4.11 8.87
N VAL A 252 2.73 -5.39 9.22
CA VAL A 252 1.52 -6.23 9.19
C VAL A 252 0.50 -5.75 10.21
N ASP A 253 0.89 -5.46 11.45
CA ASP A 253 -0.01 -4.94 12.49
C ASP A 253 -0.67 -3.62 12.05
N LEU A 254 0.09 -2.73 11.42
CA LEU A 254 -0.42 -1.49 10.83
C LEU A 254 -1.46 -1.74 9.72
N ALA A 255 -1.30 -2.80 8.91
CA ALA A 255 -2.22 -3.14 7.84
C ALA A 255 -3.51 -3.82 8.36
N LEU A 256 -3.42 -4.44 9.53
CA LEU A 256 -4.51 -5.15 10.21
C LEU A 256 -5.26 -4.30 11.24
N VAL A 257 -4.95 -3.01 11.39
CA VAL A 257 -5.66 -2.13 12.33
C VAL A 257 -7.16 -2.16 12.06
N GLU A 258 -7.91 -2.57 13.08
CA GLU A 258 -9.37 -2.64 13.06
C GLU A 258 -10.01 -1.26 12.88
N GLY A 259 -11.15 -1.20 12.21
CA GLY A 259 -11.91 0.05 12.02
C GLY A 259 -11.42 0.96 10.90
N LEU A 260 -10.27 0.68 10.27
CA LEU A 260 -9.88 1.36 9.03
C LEU A 260 -10.88 1.03 7.91
N SER A 261 -11.42 2.03 7.23
CA SER A 261 -12.32 1.83 6.08
C SER A 261 -12.14 2.94 5.05
N ALA A 262 -12.27 2.58 3.78
CA ALA A 262 -12.21 3.52 2.67
C ALA A 262 -13.58 4.12 2.30
N THR A 263 -14.68 3.61 2.85
CA THR A 263 -16.00 4.14 2.54
C THR A 263 -16.23 5.46 3.29
N GLY A 264 -16.45 6.53 2.53
CA GLY A 264 -17.12 7.72 3.04
C GLY A 264 -18.54 7.33 3.40
N GLY A 265 -18.82 7.22 4.71
CA GLY A 265 -20.19 7.04 5.19
C GLY A 265 -21.01 8.31 5.07
#